data_AF-A0A9D7RGT1-F1
#
_entry.id   AF-A0A9D7RGT1-F1
#
_cell.length_a   1.000
_cell.length_b   1.000
_cell.length_c   1.000
_cell.angle_alpha   90.00
_cell.angle_beta   90.00
_cell.angle_gamma   90.00
#
_symmetry.space_group_name_H-M   'P 1'
#
loop_
_entity.id
_entity.type
_entity.pdbx_description
1 polymer ?
#
loop_
_entity_poly.entity_id
_entity_poly.type
_entity_poly.pdbx_seq_one_letter_code
_entity_poly.pdbx_strand_id
1 'polypeptide(L)'
;MRNFKLFQILSQFDKLEQNRIRKFISSPYFNKDKVVLALFELVVAEINAGSQGEWPKERIWAKLATELPYDDTRLRKYQSDLLKLIEQYLIQQEFEADTFASQAYLLRSIKKKKLRKLHNSTLKTVKEIPEKTPHRDGNYYLGQFLVETSYDQLISDFEEKKTEKNNLEEMSKLLDYFYIGEKLKIYCEVLSRKKFAKHEYDISLIDEILSFAERFEYQEIPFIAIYYQIFKMYVEPQEVNHYYKFQNLLSESSHFFPSSQEKVFYDFAQNYCINQLNQGNSLFLKELFGVYKDVIAKGFFTIEGRMESLEFRNIVVVGLRMGEYEWTENFINNYIKLLPTEIRENTRSFNLSQLYFYQKKYSNVIRILQEVEYNDYITNLNAKTTLLMTYYEVGEIDPLFNLLESFRVYLNRNKEIPSARKINYKNLIKFTKRLISLPPSDTKLLTVIKEEVVSTKNIPSRDWLLEKISELE
;
A
#
# COMPACT_ATOMS: atom_id res chain seq x y z
N MET A 1 7.16 2.90 31.97
CA MET A 1 8.20 3.41 31.03
C MET A 1 7.68 3.68 29.62
N ARG A 2 6.59 3.04 29.17
CA ARG A 2 6.05 3.24 27.81
C ARG A 2 5.63 4.66 27.46
N ASN A 3 5.36 5.54 28.44
CA ASN A 3 5.06 6.96 28.19
C ASN A 3 6.31 7.82 27.95
N PHE A 4 7.51 7.24 28.09
CA PHE A 4 8.76 7.93 27.83
C PHE A 4 9.14 7.80 26.35
N LYS A 5 9.24 8.94 25.64
CA LYS A 5 9.58 9.00 24.21
C LYS A 5 10.83 8.15 23.87
N LEU A 6 11.88 8.22 24.68
CA LEU A 6 13.10 7.44 24.52
C LEU A 6 12.87 5.93 24.57
N PHE A 7 12.02 5.45 25.49
CA PHE A 7 11.72 4.03 25.61
C PHE A 7 10.94 3.56 24.38
N GLN A 8 9.95 4.33 23.92
CA GLN A 8 9.17 4.00 22.72
C GLN A 8 10.06 3.89 21.49
N ILE A 9 10.95 4.87 21.29
CA ILE A 9 11.91 4.88 20.19
C ILE A 9 12.88 3.70 20.30
N LEU A 10 13.57 3.55 21.44
CA LEU A 10 14.57 2.49 21.62
C LEU A 10 13.97 1.07 21.56
N SER A 11 12.68 0.92 21.84
CA SER A 11 11.98 -0.36 21.75
C SER A 11 11.73 -0.83 20.32
N GLN A 12 11.88 0.04 19.31
CA GLN A 12 11.78 -0.35 17.90
C GLN A 12 13.05 -1.00 17.36
N PHE A 13 14.19 -0.83 18.04
CA PHE A 13 15.47 -1.34 17.58
C PHE A 13 15.72 -2.75 18.10
N ASP A 14 16.22 -3.60 17.22
CA ASP A 14 16.65 -4.95 17.60
C ASP A 14 17.95 -4.92 18.44
N LYS A 15 18.37 -6.09 18.95
CA LYS A 15 19.58 -6.20 19.77
C LYS A 15 20.86 -5.83 19.02
N LEU A 16 20.92 -6.04 17.70
CA LEU A 16 22.08 -5.69 16.89
C LEU A 16 22.18 -4.18 16.70
N GLU A 17 21.06 -3.53 16.40
CA GLU A 17 20.95 -2.09 16.28
C GLU A 17 21.24 -1.39 17.61
N GLN A 18 20.67 -1.87 18.73
CA GLN A 18 20.99 -1.37 20.06
C GLN A 18 22.50 -1.43 20.35
N ASN A 19 23.18 -2.51 19.95
CA ASN A 19 24.62 -2.63 20.09
C ASN A 19 25.40 -1.65 19.20
N ARG A 20 24.93 -1.33 18.00
CA ARG A 20 25.54 -0.31 17.13
C ARG A 20 25.36 1.10 17.71
N ILE A 21 24.17 1.42 18.20
CA ILE A 21 23.88 2.68 18.91
C ILE A 21 24.80 2.81 20.12
N ARG A 22 24.96 1.74 20.90
CA ARG A 22 25.87 1.70 22.05
C ARG A 22 27.30 2.09 21.65
N LYS A 23 27.83 1.51 20.57
CA LYS A 23 29.18 1.84 20.06
C LYS A 23 29.28 3.30 19.63
N PHE A 24 28.24 3.83 18.97
CA PHE A 24 28.19 5.23 18.56
C PHE A 24 28.22 6.18 19.77
N ILE A 25 27.36 5.95 20.78
CA ILE A 25 27.29 6.75 22.02
C ILE A 25 28.54 6.57 22.89
N SER A 26 29.22 5.43 22.80
CA SER A 26 30.48 5.20 23.53
C SER A 26 31.68 5.87 22.85
N SER A 27 31.52 6.34 21.61
CA SER A 27 32.62 6.98 20.87
C SER A 27 32.95 8.35 21.46
N PRO A 28 34.22 8.61 21.83
CA PRO A 28 34.63 9.91 22.38
C PRO A 28 34.53 11.05 21.36
N TYR A 29 34.34 10.73 20.08
CA TYR A 29 34.09 11.69 19.02
C TYR A 29 32.66 12.27 19.10
N PHE A 30 31.66 11.42 19.37
CA PHE A 30 30.25 11.82 19.39
C PHE A 30 29.76 12.19 20.79
N ASN A 31 30.27 11.54 21.84
CA ASN A 31 29.83 11.76 23.20
C ASN A 31 30.99 11.70 24.19
N LYS A 32 31.01 12.67 25.11
CA LYS A 32 31.96 12.73 26.23
C LYS A 32 31.28 12.56 27.59
N ASP A 33 29.94 12.57 27.62
CA ASP A 33 29.16 12.48 28.84
C ASP A 33 28.86 11.02 29.20
N LYS A 34 29.48 10.56 30.29
CA LYS A 34 29.29 9.20 30.81
C LYS A 34 27.88 8.97 31.37
N VAL A 35 27.20 10.01 31.82
CA VAL A 35 25.83 9.93 32.35
C VAL A 35 24.83 9.64 31.24
N VAL A 36 25.03 10.25 30.06
CA VAL A 36 24.21 9.99 28.88
C VAL A 36 24.35 8.53 28.41
N LEU A 37 25.57 7.99 28.43
CA LEU A 37 25.79 6.57 28.15
C LEU A 37 25.12 5.67 29.21
N ALA A 38 25.27 6.00 30.51
CA ALA A 38 24.62 5.25 31.58
C ALA A 38 23.08 5.24 31.45
N LEU A 39 22.48 6.36 31.02
CA LEU A 39 21.06 6.46 30.74
C LEU A 39 20.64 5.55 29.58
N PHE A 40 21.43 5.48 28.50
CA PHE A 40 21.19 4.57 27.39
C PHE A 40 21.21 3.11 27.84
N GLU A 41 22.27 2.69 28.55
CA GLU A 41 22.43 1.32 29.06
C GLU A 41 21.25 0.92 29.94
N LEU A 42 20.81 1.84 30.81
CA LEU A 42 19.69 1.62 31.69
C LEU A 42 18.39 1.37 30.90
N VAL A 43 18.08 2.21 29.92
CA VAL A 43 16.86 2.08 29.11
C VAL A 43 16.88 0.79 28.28
N VAL A 44 18.02 0.46 27.67
CA VAL A 44 18.18 -0.76 26.87
C VAL A 44 18.10 -2.03 27.72
N ALA A 45 18.68 -2.02 28.93
CA ALA A 45 18.57 -3.14 29.85
C ALA A 45 17.10 -3.42 30.23
N GLU A 46 16.32 -2.37 30.47
CA GLU A 46 14.90 -2.50 30.82
C GLU A 46 14.02 -2.96 29.64
N ILE A 47 14.31 -2.46 28.42
CA ILE A 47 13.65 -2.95 27.21
C ILE A 47 13.91 -4.45 27.05
N ASN A 48 15.16 -4.88 27.19
CA ASN A 48 15.54 -6.28 27.04
C ASN A 48 15.03 -7.18 28.18
N ALA A 49 14.80 -6.63 29.37
CA ALA A 49 14.19 -7.33 30.49
C ALA A 49 12.66 -7.50 30.35
N GLY A 50 12.02 -6.86 29.36
CA GLY A 50 10.58 -6.92 29.17
C GLY A 50 9.78 -6.16 30.26
N SER A 51 10.42 -5.21 30.94
CA SER A 51 9.83 -4.47 32.06
C SER A 51 8.58 -3.69 31.66
N GLN A 52 7.44 -4.02 32.28
CA GLN A 52 6.14 -3.39 31.99
C GLN A 52 5.76 -2.25 32.97
N GLY A 53 6.55 -2.02 34.02
CA GLY A 53 6.24 -1.05 35.07
C GLY A 53 6.48 0.42 34.72
N GLU A 54 5.82 1.32 35.45
CA GLU A 54 6.20 2.73 35.51
C GLU A 54 7.51 2.90 36.28
N TRP A 55 8.34 3.82 35.80
CA TRP A 55 9.63 4.11 36.43
C TRP A 55 9.63 5.58 36.85
N PRO A 56 9.54 5.83 38.17
CA PRO A 56 9.69 7.17 38.71
C PRO A 56 11.03 7.76 38.28
N LYS A 57 11.05 9.06 38.01
CA LYS A 57 12.26 9.77 37.55
C LYS A 57 13.37 9.72 38.58
N GLU A 58 13.01 9.68 39.85
CA GLU A 58 13.87 9.53 41.01
C GLU A 58 14.59 8.19 40.99
N ARG A 59 13.89 7.12 40.56
CA ARG A 59 14.49 5.78 40.42
C ARG A 59 15.44 5.72 39.22
N ILE A 60 15.12 6.40 38.12
CA ILE A 60 16.04 6.57 36.99
C ILE A 60 17.28 7.28 37.49
N TRP A 61 17.13 8.42 38.16
CA TRP A 61 18.22 9.22 38.70
C TRP A 61 19.14 8.44 39.64
N ALA A 62 18.56 7.68 40.59
CA ALA A 62 19.34 6.87 41.52
C ALA A 62 20.18 5.78 40.84
N LYS A 63 19.77 5.32 39.65
CA LYS A 63 20.52 4.36 38.84
C LYS A 63 21.52 5.03 37.88
N LEU A 64 21.38 6.33 37.64
CA LEU A 64 22.42 7.10 36.95
C LEU A 64 23.58 7.29 37.94
N ALA A 65 24.80 7.00 37.51
CA ALA A 65 26.00 7.13 38.33
C ALA A 65 26.39 8.62 38.54
N THR A 66 25.46 9.44 39.05
CA THR A 66 25.68 10.85 39.36
C THR A 66 25.88 11.00 40.87
N GLU A 67 26.95 11.66 41.29
CA GLU A 67 27.16 12.06 42.69
C GLU A 67 26.27 13.26 43.12
N LEU A 68 25.34 13.67 42.26
CA LEU A 68 24.52 14.88 42.40
C LEU A 68 23.12 14.54 42.93
N PRO A 69 22.50 15.43 43.73
CA PRO A 69 21.11 15.26 44.15
C PRO A 69 20.17 15.28 42.96
N TYR A 70 19.00 14.64 43.11
CA TYR A 70 17.98 14.58 42.06
C TYR A 70 17.59 15.97 41.57
N ASP A 71 17.69 16.16 40.25
CA ASP A 71 17.31 17.37 39.55
C ASP A 71 16.55 16.99 38.26
N ASP A 72 15.24 17.28 38.23
CA ASP A 72 14.38 16.96 37.10
C ASP A 72 14.83 17.68 35.81
N THR A 73 15.33 18.92 35.93
CA THR A 73 15.82 19.70 34.79
C THR A 73 17.05 19.04 34.19
N ARG A 74 17.98 18.60 35.03
CA ARG A 74 19.19 17.90 34.57
C ARG A 74 18.86 16.53 33.97
N LEU A 75 17.90 15.79 34.54
CA LEU A 75 17.46 14.52 33.97
C LEU A 75 16.84 14.72 32.57
N ARG A 76 15.96 15.72 32.41
CA ARG A 76 15.39 16.07 31.11
C ARG A 76 16.47 16.46 30.10
N LYS A 77 17.52 17.17 30.55
CA LYS A 77 18.67 17.49 29.71
C LYS A 77 19.39 16.22 29.22
N TYR A 78 19.72 15.28 30.11
CA TYR A 78 20.34 14.01 29.72
C TYR A 78 19.48 13.22 28.73
N GLN A 79 18.16 13.25 28.90
CA GLN A 79 17.23 12.60 27.98
C GLN A 79 17.23 13.28 26.60
N SER A 80 17.24 14.62 26.57
CA SER A 80 17.35 15.36 25.31
C SER A 80 18.68 15.12 24.62
N ASP A 81 19.79 15.06 25.37
CA ASP A 81 21.12 14.84 24.81
C ASP A 81 21.25 13.41 24.28
N LEU A 82 20.71 12.42 24.99
CA LEU A 82 20.60 11.04 24.48
C LEU A 82 19.78 10.97 23.18
N LEU A 83 18.63 11.63 23.14
CA LEU A 83 17.78 11.63 21.95
C LEU A 83 18.52 12.21 20.73
N LYS A 84 19.25 13.32 20.90
CA LYS A 84 20.07 13.91 19.83
C LYS A 84 21.12 12.94 19.31
N LEU A 85 21.76 12.16 20.18
CA LEU A 85 22.74 11.15 19.76
C LEU A 85 22.09 10.02 18.97
N ILE A 86 20.89 9.60 19.34
CA ILE A 86 20.12 8.59 18.59
C ILE A 86 19.72 9.15 17.22
N GLU A 87 19.25 10.40 17.13
CA GLU A 87 18.94 11.07 15.87
C GLU A 87 20.17 11.19 14.96
N GLN A 88 21.33 11.58 15.51
CA GLN A 88 22.59 11.62 14.78
C GLN A 88 23.04 10.25 14.27
N TYR A 89 22.89 9.21 15.10
CA TYR A 89 23.16 7.84 14.69
C TYR A 89 22.28 7.43 13.50
N LEU A 90 20.97 7.70 13.55
CA LEU A 90 20.05 7.38 12.47
C LEU A 90 20.43 8.09 11.17
N ILE A 91 20.73 9.38 11.24
CA ILE A 91 21.22 10.15 10.09
C ILE A 91 22.50 9.53 9.53
N GLN A 92 23.45 9.14 10.39
CA GLN A 92 24.70 8.51 9.97
C GLN A 92 24.45 7.17 9.27
N GLN A 93 23.52 6.34 9.77
CA GLN A 93 23.20 5.06 9.14
C GLN A 93 22.55 5.22 7.76
N GLU A 94 21.56 6.12 7.63
CA GLU A 94 20.95 6.43 6.33
C GLU A 94 21.98 6.99 5.34
N PHE A 95 22.86 7.88 5.81
CA PHE A 95 23.92 8.45 5.00
C PHE A 95 24.97 7.42 4.54
N GLU A 96 25.35 6.49 5.42
CA GLU A 96 26.28 5.39 5.08
C GLU A 96 25.64 4.38 4.12
N ALA A 97 24.33 4.16 4.21
CA ALA A 97 23.59 3.30 3.30
C ALA A 97 23.47 3.92 1.90
N ASP A 98 23.30 5.24 1.80
CA ASP A 98 23.33 5.97 0.53
C ASP A 98 24.76 6.11 -0.01
N THR A 99 25.16 5.11 -0.81
CA THR A 99 26.50 5.04 -1.39
C THR A 99 26.76 6.20 -2.36
N PHE A 100 25.74 6.69 -3.09
CA PHE A 100 25.93 7.83 -4.00
C PHE A 100 26.20 9.11 -3.20
N ALA A 101 25.34 9.42 -2.22
CA ALA A 101 25.51 10.62 -1.41
C ALA A 101 26.85 10.59 -0.66
N SER A 102 27.15 9.50 0.05
CA SER A 102 28.40 9.39 0.83
C SER A 102 29.65 9.58 -0.03
N GLN A 103 29.70 9.01 -1.24
CA GLN A 103 30.83 9.18 -2.15
C GLN A 103 30.89 10.59 -2.75
N ALA A 104 29.75 11.22 -3.07
CA ALA A 104 29.72 12.62 -3.50
C ALA A 104 30.31 13.56 -2.43
N TYR A 105 29.96 13.36 -1.16
CA TYR A 105 30.54 14.13 -0.05
C TYR A 105 32.04 13.84 0.15
N LEU A 106 32.48 12.59 -0.06
CA LEU A 106 33.90 12.25 -0.01
C LEU A 106 34.69 12.98 -1.11
N LEU A 107 34.20 12.97 -2.36
CA LEU A 107 34.80 13.71 -3.48
C LEU A 107 34.91 15.21 -3.15
N ARG A 108 33.84 15.81 -2.61
CA ARG A 108 33.84 17.20 -2.16
C ARG A 108 34.88 17.47 -1.07
N SER A 109 35.05 16.55 -0.12
CA SER A 109 36.05 16.67 0.95
C SER A 109 37.49 16.54 0.42
N ILE A 110 37.72 15.58 -0.49
CA ILE A 110 39.01 15.38 -1.19
C ILE A 110 39.39 16.66 -1.93
N LYS A 111 38.45 17.27 -2.65
CA LYS A 111 38.62 18.58 -3.30
C LYS A 111 39.03 19.64 -2.29
N LYS A 112 38.17 19.89 -1.28
CA LYS A 112 38.33 20.97 -0.30
C LYS A 112 39.65 20.89 0.46
N LYS A 113 40.09 19.68 0.81
CA LYS A 113 41.32 19.42 1.57
C LYS A 113 42.54 19.15 0.68
N LYS A 114 42.38 19.17 -0.64
CA LYS A 114 43.41 18.88 -1.65
C LYS A 114 44.08 17.49 -1.49
N LEU A 115 43.29 16.46 -1.17
CA LEU A 115 43.79 15.11 -0.83
C LEU A 115 44.12 14.25 -2.06
N ARG A 116 45.12 14.66 -2.86
CA ARG A 116 45.49 14.02 -4.15
C ARG A 116 45.67 12.50 -4.08
N LYS A 117 46.22 11.97 -2.98
CA LYS A 117 46.47 10.52 -2.82
C LYS A 117 45.18 9.68 -2.80
N LEU A 118 44.03 10.26 -2.48
CA LEU A 118 42.74 9.58 -2.45
C LEU A 118 41.97 9.67 -3.78
N HIS A 119 42.48 10.42 -4.76
CA HIS A 119 41.75 10.71 -5.99
C HIS A 119 41.43 9.43 -6.77
N ASN A 120 42.45 8.75 -7.29
CA ASN A 120 42.29 7.60 -8.19
C ASN A 120 41.49 6.45 -7.55
N SER A 121 41.70 6.17 -6.26
CA SER A 121 40.97 5.12 -5.56
C SER A 121 39.48 5.45 -5.43
N THR A 122 39.15 6.70 -5.09
CA THR A 122 37.75 7.14 -4.95
C THR A 122 37.04 7.19 -6.30
N LEU A 123 37.73 7.64 -7.36
CA LEU A 123 37.18 7.62 -8.71
C LEU A 123 36.85 6.21 -9.20
N LYS A 124 37.72 5.24 -8.90
CA LYS A 124 37.45 3.84 -9.23
C LYS A 124 36.19 3.35 -8.52
N THR A 125 36.07 3.62 -7.22
CA THR A 125 34.87 3.25 -6.45
C THR A 125 33.61 3.87 -7.03
N VAL A 126 33.65 5.17 -7.35
CA VAL A 126 32.53 5.92 -7.92
C VAL A 126 32.01 5.33 -9.23
N LYS A 127 32.91 4.94 -10.13
CA LYS A 127 32.54 4.33 -11.42
C LYS A 127 31.86 2.96 -11.27
N GLU A 128 32.11 2.25 -10.17
CA GLU A 128 31.50 0.94 -9.90
C GLU A 128 30.15 1.04 -9.17
N ILE A 129 29.77 2.20 -8.62
CA ILE A 129 28.51 2.36 -7.85
C ILE A 129 27.28 2.04 -8.71
N PRO A 130 27.14 2.56 -9.95
CA PRO A 130 25.95 2.29 -10.76
C PRO A 130 25.74 0.81 -11.04
N GLU A 131 26.81 0.06 -11.33
CA GLU A 131 26.76 -1.39 -11.59
C GLU A 131 26.37 -2.20 -10.35
N LYS A 132 26.78 -1.72 -9.16
CA LYS A 132 26.48 -2.36 -7.87
C LYS A 132 25.13 -1.95 -7.29
N THR A 133 24.47 -0.95 -7.86
CA THR A 133 23.17 -0.49 -7.40
C THR A 133 22.07 -1.15 -8.21
N PRO A 134 21.31 -2.10 -7.63
CA PRO A 134 20.28 -2.82 -8.37
C PRO A 134 19.09 -1.91 -8.71
N HIS A 135 18.75 -0.98 -7.81
CA HIS A 135 17.57 -0.15 -7.97
C HIS A 135 17.85 1.07 -8.86
N ARG A 136 16.96 1.34 -9.83
CA ARG A 136 17.06 2.40 -10.84
C ARG A 136 15.84 3.32 -10.81
N ASP A 137 15.51 3.84 -9.64
CA ASP A 137 14.45 4.83 -9.43
C ASP A 137 14.99 6.26 -9.48
N GLY A 138 14.18 7.26 -9.14
CA GLY A 138 14.61 8.66 -9.13
C GLY A 138 15.83 8.93 -8.24
N ASN A 139 15.96 8.26 -7.09
CA ASN A 139 17.11 8.43 -6.20
C ASN A 139 18.40 7.93 -6.84
N TYR A 140 18.33 6.87 -7.64
CA TYR A 140 19.48 6.39 -8.41
C TYR A 140 19.99 7.43 -9.43
N TYR A 141 19.08 8.06 -10.18
CA TYR A 141 19.46 9.09 -11.17
C TYR A 141 19.96 10.37 -10.49
N LEU A 142 19.32 10.82 -9.41
CA LEU A 142 19.79 11.96 -8.62
C LEU A 142 21.16 11.68 -7.99
N GLY A 143 21.35 10.50 -7.41
CA GLY A 143 22.60 10.09 -6.79
C GLY A 143 23.76 10.12 -7.78
N GLN A 144 23.57 9.54 -8.96
CA GLN A 144 24.57 9.61 -10.03
C GLN A 144 24.85 11.06 -10.47
N PHE A 145 23.81 11.88 -10.65
CA PHE A 145 23.99 13.29 -10.98
C PHE A 145 24.86 14.03 -9.95
N LEU A 146 24.63 13.81 -8.65
CA LEU A 146 25.40 14.43 -7.58
C LEU A 146 26.87 13.98 -7.57
N VAL A 147 27.11 12.70 -7.86
CA VAL A 147 28.45 12.13 -7.98
C VAL A 147 29.19 12.70 -9.19
N GLU A 148 28.56 12.72 -10.36
CA GLU A 148 29.12 13.31 -11.59
C GLU A 148 29.41 14.81 -11.44
N THR A 149 28.53 15.54 -10.75
CA THR A 149 28.77 16.96 -10.40
C THR A 149 30.01 17.12 -9.52
N SER A 150 30.14 16.26 -8.51
CA SER A 150 31.27 16.31 -7.57
C SER A 150 32.58 15.91 -8.24
N TYR A 151 32.50 15.00 -9.22
CA TYR A 151 33.60 14.54 -10.05
C TYR A 151 34.13 15.63 -10.99
N ASP A 152 33.26 16.27 -11.75
CA ASP A 152 33.61 17.37 -12.67
C ASP A 152 34.34 18.50 -11.91
N GLN A 153 33.78 18.89 -10.76
CA GLN A 153 34.38 19.90 -9.90
C GLN A 153 35.76 19.48 -9.38
N LEU A 154 36.00 18.20 -9.15
CA LEU A 154 37.29 17.71 -8.67
C LEU A 154 38.34 17.79 -9.78
N ILE A 155 38.02 17.31 -11.00
CA ILE A 155 38.95 17.30 -12.14
C ILE A 155 39.33 18.70 -12.56
N SER A 156 38.36 19.61 -12.64
CA SER A 156 38.59 21.01 -13.04
C SER A 156 39.66 21.73 -12.20
N ASP A 157 39.82 21.33 -10.93
CA ASP A 157 40.79 21.92 -10.00
C ASP A 157 42.17 21.22 -10.02
N PHE A 158 42.26 19.97 -10.50
CA PHE A 158 43.49 19.15 -10.43
C PHE A 158 44.19 18.95 -11.77
N GLU A 159 43.50 19.07 -12.89
CA GLU A 159 44.08 18.89 -14.22
C GLU A 159 44.34 20.22 -14.92
N GLU A 160 45.61 20.55 -15.15
CA GLU A 160 46.05 21.74 -15.91
C GLU A 160 45.73 21.63 -17.42
N LYS A 161 45.27 20.46 -17.90
CA LYS A 161 44.95 20.21 -19.32
C LYS A 161 43.43 20.05 -19.51
N LYS A 162 42.78 21.16 -19.90
CA LYS A 162 41.35 21.25 -20.31
C LYS A 162 41.00 20.50 -21.61
N THR A 163 41.59 19.34 -21.89
CA THR A 163 41.50 18.70 -23.21
C THR A 163 40.71 17.39 -23.25
N GLU A 164 40.21 16.90 -22.12
CA GLU A 164 39.28 15.76 -22.10
C GLU A 164 37.84 16.22 -21.91
N LYS A 165 36.93 15.57 -22.65
CA LYS A 165 35.51 15.88 -22.76
C LYS A 165 34.86 16.01 -21.37
N ASN A 166 34.41 17.22 -20.99
CA ASN A 166 33.67 17.44 -19.74
C ASN A 166 32.41 16.55 -19.71
N ASN A 167 32.02 16.06 -18.54
CA ASN A 167 30.87 15.16 -18.33
C ASN A 167 29.50 15.90 -18.34
N LEU A 168 29.45 17.13 -18.85
CA LEU A 168 28.25 17.98 -18.80
C LEU A 168 27.04 17.36 -19.52
N GLU A 169 27.26 16.64 -20.63
CA GLU A 169 26.21 15.93 -21.35
C GLU A 169 25.57 14.85 -20.46
N GLU A 170 26.38 14.10 -19.74
CA GLU A 170 25.91 13.02 -18.86
C GLU A 170 25.20 13.59 -17.63
N MET A 171 25.74 14.66 -17.04
CA MET A 171 25.08 15.38 -15.95
C MET A 171 23.70 15.89 -16.36
N SER A 172 23.57 16.46 -17.57
CA SER A 172 22.28 16.92 -18.08
C SER A 172 21.30 15.76 -18.21
N LYS A 173 21.71 14.64 -18.81
CA LYS A 173 20.84 13.46 -18.99
C LYS A 173 20.37 12.87 -17.66
N LEU A 174 21.27 12.71 -16.69
CA LEU A 174 20.91 12.19 -15.38
C LEU A 174 19.92 13.11 -14.65
N LEU A 175 20.10 14.42 -14.77
CA LEU A 175 19.17 15.40 -14.24
C LEU A 175 17.80 15.32 -14.94
N ASP A 176 17.78 15.16 -16.26
CA ASP A 176 16.55 14.98 -17.05
C ASP A 176 15.82 13.71 -16.60
N TYR A 177 16.52 12.58 -16.44
CA TYR A 177 15.92 11.32 -16.00
C TYR A 177 15.29 11.42 -14.62
N PHE A 178 16.01 12.00 -13.66
CA PHE A 178 15.49 12.26 -12.32
C PHE A 178 14.26 13.17 -12.38
N TYR A 179 14.38 14.32 -13.04
CA TYR A 179 13.35 15.34 -13.03
C TYR A 179 12.07 14.87 -13.74
N ILE A 180 12.19 14.30 -14.94
CA ILE A 180 11.04 13.77 -15.69
C ILE A 180 10.37 12.64 -14.91
N GLY A 181 11.14 11.67 -14.42
CA GLY A 181 10.60 10.52 -13.69
C GLY A 181 9.84 10.91 -12.41
N GLU A 182 10.44 11.76 -11.57
CA GLU A 182 9.80 12.21 -10.33
C GLU A 182 8.58 13.11 -10.59
N LYS A 183 8.62 13.96 -11.63
CA LYS A 183 7.47 14.78 -12.03
C LYS A 183 6.30 13.92 -12.51
N LEU A 184 6.57 12.89 -13.32
CA LEU A 184 5.55 11.94 -13.75
C LEU A 184 4.98 11.14 -12.57
N LYS A 185 5.82 10.69 -11.65
CA LYS A 185 5.40 10.01 -10.42
C LYS A 185 4.42 10.85 -9.61
N ILE A 186 4.81 12.09 -9.28
CA ILE A 186 3.94 13.04 -8.55
C ILE A 186 2.62 13.25 -9.31
N TYR A 187 2.69 13.40 -10.63
CA TYR A 187 1.49 13.62 -11.44
C TYR A 187 0.57 12.41 -11.46
N CYS A 188 1.10 11.18 -11.51
CA CYS A 188 0.31 9.96 -11.41
C CYS A 188 -0.38 9.82 -10.04
N GLU A 189 0.29 10.23 -8.95
CA GLU A 189 -0.35 10.32 -7.63
C GLU A 189 -1.47 11.36 -7.58
N VAL A 190 -1.30 12.49 -8.26
CA VAL A 190 -2.37 13.50 -8.38
C VAL A 190 -3.57 12.91 -9.13
N LEU A 191 -3.34 12.23 -10.25
CA LEU A 191 -4.39 11.61 -11.06
C LEU A 191 -5.15 10.53 -10.28
N SER A 192 -4.46 9.71 -9.48
CA SER A 192 -5.12 8.71 -8.64
C SER A 192 -6.01 9.33 -7.57
N ARG A 193 -5.59 10.46 -6.99
CA ARG A 193 -6.34 11.17 -5.93
C ARG A 193 -7.49 12.04 -6.48
N LYS A 194 -7.37 12.61 -7.68
CA LYS A 194 -8.41 13.47 -8.29
C LYS A 194 -9.78 12.79 -8.39
N LYS A 195 -9.82 11.46 -8.47
CA LYS A 195 -11.07 10.68 -8.47
C LYS A 195 -11.87 10.81 -7.16
N PHE A 196 -11.21 11.13 -6.04
CA PHE A 196 -11.82 11.14 -4.71
C PHE A 196 -11.64 12.47 -3.94
N ALA A 197 -10.72 13.33 -4.37
CA ALA A 197 -10.42 14.60 -3.72
C ALA A 197 -10.93 15.80 -4.54
N LYS A 198 -11.49 16.81 -3.84
CA LYS A 198 -11.93 18.08 -4.45
C LYS A 198 -10.79 19.08 -4.71
N HIS A 199 -9.58 18.79 -4.24
CA HIS A 199 -8.46 19.70 -4.35
C HIS A 199 -7.86 19.65 -5.75
N GLU A 200 -7.71 20.81 -6.37
CA GLU A 200 -7.00 20.96 -7.63
C GLU A 200 -5.52 21.18 -7.35
N TYR A 201 -4.69 20.28 -7.85
CA TYR A 201 -3.24 20.39 -7.77
C TYR A 201 -2.73 21.09 -9.02
N ASP A 202 -1.95 22.15 -8.84
CA ASP A 202 -1.20 22.83 -9.89
C ASP A 202 0.21 22.25 -9.97
N ILE A 203 0.53 21.58 -11.09
CA ILE A 203 1.83 20.95 -11.34
C ILE A 203 2.49 21.67 -12.51
N SER A 204 3.34 22.64 -12.21
CA SER A 204 4.09 23.42 -13.20
C SER A 204 4.89 22.54 -14.17
N LEU A 205 5.00 22.93 -15.43
CA LEU A 205 5.77 22.26 -16.50
C LEU A 205 5.30 20.85 -16.86
N ILE A 206 4.11 20.42 -16.44
CA ILE A 206 3.69 19.03 -16.66
C ILE A 206 3.50 18.71 -18.14
N ASP A 207 2.97 19.63 -18.94
CA ASP A 207 2.70 19.40 -20.36
C ASP A 207 4.00 19.21 -21.16
N GLU A 208 5.03 19.99 -20.84
CA GLU A 208 6.37 19.85 -21.39
C GLU A 208 6.98 18.51 -20.99
N ILE A 209 6.87 18.13 -19.71
CA ILE A 209 7.39 16.85 -19.19
C ILE A 209 6.73 15.67 -19.90
N LEU A 210 5.42 15.70 -20.12
CA LEU A 210 4.71 14.67 -20.87
C LEU A 210 5.21 14.59 -22.32
N SER A 211 5.46 15.73 -22.95
CA SER A 211 5.99 15.81 -24.32
C SER A 211 7.42 15.27 -24.43
N PHE A 212 8.26 15.48 -23.42
CA PHE A 212 9.59 14.88 -23.35
C PHE A 212 9.51 13.37 -23.11
N ALA A 213 8.69 12.93 -22.15
CA ALA A 213 8.58 11.54 -21.77
C ALA A 213 8.18 10.63 -22.94
N GLU A 214 7.40 11.12 -23.91
CA GLU A 214 6.99 10.36 -25.09
C GLU A 214 8.16 9.98 -26.03
N ARG A 215 9.29 10.68 -25.97
CA ARG A 215 10.43 10.43 -26.87
C ARG A 215 11.07 9.08 -26.56
N PHE A 216 11.57 8.43 -27.61
CA PHE A 216 12.18 7.10 -27.54
C PHE A 216 13.25 6.96 -26.45
N GLU A 217 14.16 7.94 -26.34
CA GLU A 217 15.25 7.94 -25.35
C GLU A 217 14.79 7.85 -23.89
N TYR A 218 13.59 8.36 -23.57
CA TYR A 218 13.03 8.29 -22.22
C TYR A 218 12.16 7.05 -22.01
N GLN A 219 11.63 6.45 -23.09
CA GLN A 219 10.93 5.17 -23.04
C GLN A 219 11.87 3.98 -22.78
N GLU A 220 13.18 4.15 -23.02
CA GLU A 220 14.20 3.15 -22.64
C GLU A 220 14.55 3.19 -21.14
N ILE A 221 14.12 4.23 -20.42
CA ILE A 221 14.37 4.39 -18.99
C ILE A 221 13.17 3.80 -18.23
N PRO A 222 13.27 2.62 -17.56
CA PRO A 222 12.12 1.92 -17.02
C PRO A 222 11.28 2.75 -16.05
N PHE A 223 11.94 3.54 -15.19
CA PHE A 223 11.26 4.42 -14.23
C PHE A 223 10.34 5.42 -14.94
N ILE A 224 10.80 6.04 -16.02
CA ILE A 224 10.02 7.01 -16.80
C ILE A 224 8.94 6.30 -17.61
N ALA A 225 9.30 5.23 -18.31
CA ALA A 225 8.40 4.48 -19.17
C ALA A 225 7.18 3.93 -18.39
N ILE A 226 7.41 3.37 -17.20
CA ILE A 226 6.33 2.86 -16.33
C ILE A 226 5.38 3.99 -15.94
N TYR A 227 5.89 5.10 -15.39
CA TYR A 227 5.04 6.20 -14.98
C TYR A 227 4.34 6.89 -16.16
N TYR A 228 4.97 6.92 -17.34
CA TYR A 228 4.33 7.41 -18.55
C TYR A 228 3.15 6.53 -18.97
N GLN A 229 3.28 5.19 -18.92
CA GLN A 229 2.14 4.31 -19.20
C GLN A 229 1.05 4.42 -18.13
N ILE A 230 1.40 4.59 -16.84
CA ILE A 230 0.42 4.87 -15.78
C ILE A 230 -0.35 6.16 -16.10
N PHE A 231 0.34 7.23 -16.49
CA PHE A 231 -0.30 8.47 -16.93
C PHE A 231 -1.30 8.22 -18.08
N LYS A 232 -0.86 7.51 -19.13
CA LYS A 232 -1.71 7.17 -20.27
C LYS A 232 -2.94 6.35 -19.86
N MET A 233 -2.80 5.40 -18.93
CA MET A 233 -3.91 4.62 -18.37
C MET A 233 -4.99 5.50 -17.69
N TYR A 234 -4.61 6.65 -17.12
CA TYR A 234 -5.56 7.59 -16.51
C TYR A 234 -6.22 8.53 -17.52
N VAL A 235 -5.48 9.02 -18.52
CA VAL A 235 -5.99 10.01 -19.48
C VAL A 235 -6.72 9.35 -20.65
N GLU A 236 -6.30 8.16 -21.05
CA GLU A 236 -6.86 7.39 -22.16
C GLU A 236 -7.37 6.01 -21.65
N PRO A 237 -8.30 5.96 -20.68
CA PRO A 237 -8.67 4.72 -20.02
C PRO A 237 -9.30 3.69 -20.96
N GLN A 238 -9.92 4.12 -22.06
CA GLN A 238 -10.52 3.19 -23.04
C GLN A 238 -9.46 2.47 -23.89
N GLU A 239 -8.23 3.00 -23.97
CA GLU A 239 -7.16 2.40 -24.75
C GLU A 239 -6.39 1.37 -23.90
N VAL A 240 -6.88 0.13 -23.96
CA VAL A 240 -6.40 -0.98 -23.12
C VAL A 240 -4.93 -1.37 -23.39
N ASN A 241 -4.38 -1.00 -24.55
CA ASN A 241 -2.99 -1.30 -24.87
C ASN A 241 -1.98 -0.62 -23.92
N HIS A 242 -2.33 0.51 -23.31
CA HIS A 242 -1.48 1.16 -22.31
C HIS A 242 -1.26 0.28 -21.08
N TYR A 243 -2.32 -0.42 -20.64
CA TYR A 243 -2.23 -1.35 -19.52
C TYR A 243 -1.33 -2.55 -19.83
N TYR A 244 -1.47 -3.15 -21.02
CA TYR A 244 -0.62 -4.28 -21.39
C TYR A 244 0.85 -3.87 -21.59
N LYS A 245 1.11 -2.67 -22.13
CA LYS A 245 2.47 -2.10 -22.18
C LYS A 245 3.03 -1.90 -20.76
N PHE A 246 2.24 -1.35 -19.85
CA PHE A 246 2.62 -1.20 -18.46
C PHE A 246 2.94 -2.56 -17.79
N GLN A 247 2.11 -3.59 -17.99
CA GLN A 247 2.36 -4.92 -17.44
C GLN A 247 3.65 -5.54 -17.99
N ASN A 248 3.92 -5.40 -19.29
CA ASN A 248 5.15 -5.89 -19.90
C ASN A 248 6.38 -5.15 -19.35
N LEU A 249 6.32 -3.82 -19.24
CA LEU A 249 7.40 -3.05 -18.62
C LEU A 249 7.65 -3.49 -17.18
N LEU A 250 6.58 -3.67 -16.39
CA LEU A 250 6.70 -4.09 -15.00
C LEU A 250 7.33 -5.49 -14.87
N SER A 251 6.93 -6.45 -15.72
CA SER A 251 7.49 -7.80 -15.68
C SER A 251 8.98 -7.82 -16.08
N GLU A 252 9.37 -7.05 -17.09
CA GLU A 252 10.76 -6.97 -17.57
C GLU A 252 11.68 -6.21 -16.63
N SER A 253 11.17 -5.20 -15.92
CA SER A 253 11.99 -4.24 -15.17
C SER A 253 11.76 -4.21 -13.66
N SER A 254 10.86 -5.06 -13.12
CA SER A 254 10.56 -5.13 -11.67
C SER A 254 11.79 -5.22 -10.77
N HIS A 255 12.81 -5.97 -11.20
CA HIS A 255 14.07 -6.15 -10.46
C HIS A 255 14.89 -4.86 -10.27
N PHE A 256 14.60 -3.80 -11.04
CA PHE A 256 15.20 -2.48 -10.86
C PHE A 256 14.50 -1.62 -9.82
N PHE A 257 13.47 -2.11 -9.12
CA PHE A 257 12.73 -1.30 -8.16
C PHE A 257 12.72 -1.97 -6.78
N PRO A 258 12.79 -1.17 -5.70
CA PRO A 258 12.58 -1.71 -4.37
C PRO A 258 11.12 -2.20 -4.26
N SER A 259 10.90 -3.21 -3.41
CA SER A 259 9.56 -3.81 -3.23
C SER A 259 8.48 -2.81 -2.85
N SER A 260 8.83 -1.73 -2.14
CA SER A 260 7.90 -0.64 -1.81
C SER A 260 7.41 0.10 -3.05
N GLN A 261 8.28 0.34 -4.03
CA GLN A 261 7.95 0.99 -5.29
C GLN A 261 7.21 0.04 -6.22
N GLU A 262 7.58 -1.24 -6.24
CA GLU A 262 6.86 -2.26 -7.01
C GLU A 262 5.42 -2.43 -6.52
N LYS A 263 5.21 -2.45 -5.21
CA LYS A 263 3.86 -2.47 -4.60
C LYS A 263 2.98 -1.32 -5.11
N VAL A 264 3.53 -0.10 -5.19
CA VAL A 264 2.80 1.06 -5.73
C VAL A 264 2.37 0.85 -7.19
N PHE A 265 3.21 0.21 -8.02
CA PHE A 265 2.84 -0.11 -9.40
C PHE A 265 1.69 -1.13 -9.45
N TYR A 266 1.70 -2.14 -8.60
CA TYR A 266 0.58 -3.08 -8.48
C TYR A 266 -0.71 -2.39 -8.02
N ASP A 267 -0.64 -1.39 -7.13
CA ASP A 267 -1.81 -0.61 -6.73
C ASP A 267 -2.41 0.15 -7.93
N PHE A 268 -1.58 0.71 -8.81
CA PHE A 268 -2.05 1.31 -10.07
C PHE A 268 -2.72 0.28 -11.00
N ALA A 269 -2.13 -0.91 -11.11
CA ALA A 269 -2.68 -2.01 -11.92
C ALA A 269 -4.08 -2.42 -11.44
N GLN A 270 -4.21 -2.68 -10.13
CA GLN A 270 -5.49 -3.05 -9.50
C GLN A 270 -6.54 -1.98 -9.75
N ASN A 271 -6.20 -0.71 -9.50
CA ASN A 271 -7.13 0.40 -9.68
C ASN A 271 -7.61 0.53 -11.12
N TYR A 272 -6.74 0.32 -12.11
CA TYR A 272 -7.11 0.33 -13.51
C TYR A 272 -8.07 -0.82 -13.86
N CYS A 273 -7.74 -2.06 -13.47
CA CYS A 273 -8.62 -3.21 -13.73
C CYS A 273 -9.99 -3.05 -13.06
N ILE A 274 -10.04 -2.55 -11.83
CA ILE A 274 -11.29 -2.25 -11.12
C ILE A 274 -12.09 -1.19 -11.89
N ASN A 275 -11.42 -0.16 -12.41
CA ASN A 275 -12.08 0.87 -13.22
C ASN A 275 -12.68 0.30 -14.52
N GLN A 276 -11.95 -0.58 -15.21
CA GLN A 276 -12.44 -1.28 -16.41
C GLN A 276 -13.66 -2.16 -16.11
N LEU A 277 -13.61 -2.92 -15.02
CA LEU A 277 -14.73 -3.75 -14.57
C LEU A 277 -15.97 -2.91 -14.27
N ASN A 278 -15.80 -1.75 -13.62
CA ASN A 278 -16.90 -0.84 -13.33
C ASN A 278 -17.51 -0.19 -14.58
N GLN A 279 -16.75 -0.12 -15.68
CA GLN A 279 -17.23 0.32 -16.99
C GLN A 279 -17.87 -0.82 -17.80
N GLY A 280 -17.94 -2.03 -17.25
CA GLY A 280 -18.57 -3.20 -17.87
C GLY A 280 -17.62 -4.06 -18.70
N ASN A 281 -16.31 -3.76 -18.71
CA ASN A 281 -15.33 -4.56 -19.45
C ASN A 281 -14.97 -5.83 -18.65
N SER A 282 -15.72 -6.90 -18.85
CA SER A 282 -15.61 -8.16 -18.11
C SER A 282 -14.27 -8.90 -18.32
N LEU A 283 -13.55 -8.62 -19.41
CA LEU A 283 -12.24 -9.23 -19.70
C LEU A 283 -11.21 -8.92 -18.61
N PHE A 284 -11.32 -7.75 -17.98
CA PHE A 284 -10.42 -7.31 -16.91
C PHE A 284 -10.64 -8.04 -15.58
N LEU A 285 -11.65 -8.92 -15.47
CA LEU A 285 -11.80 -9.79 -14.31
C LEU A 285 -10.62 -10.76 -14.20
N LYS A 286 -10.20 -11.34 -15.34
CA LYS A 286 -9.06 -12.26 -15.42
C LYS A 286 -7.76 -11.53 -15.10
N GLU A 287 -7.59 -10.32 -15.63
CA GLU A 287 -6.42 -9.48 -15.37
C GLU A 287 -6.31 -9.11 -13.89
N LEU A 288 -7.40 -8.62 -13.27
CA LEU A 288 -7.41 -8.29 -11.85
C LEU A 288 -7.09 -9.50 -10.96
N PHE A 289 -7.60 -10.68 -11.34
CA PHE A 289 -7.29 -11.91 -10.62
C PHE A 289 -5.80 -12.29 -10.73
N GLY A 290 -5.20 -12.14 -11.90
CA GLY A 290 -3.75 -12.33 -12.10
C GLY A 290 -2.94 -11.37 -11.23
N VAL A 291 -3.28 -10.08 -11.25
CA VAL A 291 -2.67 -9.04 -10.40
C VAL A 291 -2.74 -9.41 -8.92
N TYR A 292 -3.88 -9.91 -8.44
CA TYR A 292 -4.00 -10.36 -7.04
C TYR A 292 -3.11 -11.57 -6.73
N LYS A 293 -3.00 -12.55 -7.63
CA LYS A 293 -2.07 -13.68 -7.43
C LYS A 293 -0.63 -13.21 -7.30
N ASP A 294 -0.20 -12.27 -8.13
CA ASP A 294 1.16 -11.71 -8.09
C ASP A 294 1.42 -10.95 -6.80
N VAL A 295 0.48 -10.07 -6.40
CA VAL A 295 0.55 -9.31 -5.16
C VAL A 295 0.64 -10.24 -3.94
N ILE A 296 -0.11 -11.35 -3.96
CA ILE A 296 -0.06 -12.40 -2.93
C ILE A 296 1.29 -13.12 -2.94
N ALA A 297 1.77 -13.55 -4.10
CA ALA A 297 3.06 -14.25 -4.23
C ALA A 297 4.23 -13.38 -3.76
N LYS A 298 4.16 -12.07 -3.99
CA LYS A 298 5.18 -11.08 -3.57
C LYS A 298 5.02 -10.58 -2.13
N GLY A 299 3.92 -10.89 -1.46
CA GLY A 299 3.66 -10.43 -0.08
C GLY A 299 3.21 -8.96 0.04
N PHE A 300 2.82 -8.31 -1.07
CA PHE A 300 2.53 -6.87 -1.12
C PHE A 300 1.18 -6.47 -0.51
N PHE A 301 0.31 -7.45 -0.24
CA PHE A 301 -1.03 -7.26 0.33
C PHE A 301 -1.08 -6.96 1.83
N THR A 302 0.08 -6.83 2.50
CA THR A 302 0.14 -6.52 3.93
C THR A 302 0.78 -5.16 4.21
N ILE A 303 0.40 -4.56 5.33
CA ILE A 303 1.02 -3.40 5.97
C ILE A 303 1.32 -3.81 7.40
N GLU A 304 2.59 -3.76 7.81
CA GLU A 304 3.03 -4.22 9.14
C GLU A 304 2.58 -5.66 9.47
N GLY A 305 2.58 -6.54 8.46
CA GLY A 305 2.14 -7.94 8.60
C GLY A 305 0.63 -8.13 8.76
N ARG A 306 -0.18 -7.09 8.54
CA ARG A 306 -1.64 -7.15 8.59
C ARG A 306 -2.25 -6.86 7.23
N MET A 307 -3.37 -7.51 6.94
CA MET A 307 -4.17 -7.26 5.72
C MET A 307 -5.37 -6.39 6.06
N GLU A 308 -5.75 -5.51 5.14
CA GLU A 308 -7.00 -4.75 5.26
C GLU A 308 -8.22 -5.62 4.92
N SER A 309 -9.30 -5.48 5.70
CA SER A 309 -10.52 -6.28 5.49
C SER A 309 -11.19 -6.03 4.13
N LEU A 310 -11.06 -4.83 3.58
CA LEU A 310 -11.60 -4.49 2.26
C LEU A 310 -10.88 -5.26 1.15
N GLU A 311 -9.54 -5.25 1.20
CA GLU A 311 -8.69 -5.96 0.26
C GLU A 311 -8.95 -7.47 0.29
N PHE A 312 -9.01 -8.06 1.49
CA PHE A 312 -9.35 -9.47 1.68
C PHE A 312 -10.68 -9.83 0.97
N ARG A 313 -11.72 -9.01 1.15
CA ARG A 313 -13.03 -9.24 0.53
C ARG A 313 -12.97 -9.09 -0.99
N ASN A 314 -12.26 -8.10 -1.51
CA ASN A 314 -12.15 -7.88 -2.95
C ASN A 314 -11.49 -9.08 -3.64
N ILE A 315 -10.41 -9.61 -3.06
CA ILE A 315 -9.73 -10.80 -3.56
C ILE A 315 -10.68 -12.00 -3.61
N VAL A 316 -11.43 -12.25 -2.51
CA VAL A 316 -12.42 -13.34 -2.48
C VAL A 316 -13.46 -13.16 -3.57
N VAL A 317 -14.07 -11.98 -3.69
CA VAL A 317 -15.12 -11.72 -4.70
C VAL A 317 -14.61 -11.93 -6.12
N VAL A 318 -13.38 -11.51 -6.42
CA VAL A 318 -12.77 -11.72 -7.73
C VAL A 318 -12.52 -13.22 -7.99
N GLY A 319 -11.98 -13.95 -7.02
CA GLY A 319 -11.79 -15.41 -7.12
C GLY A 319 -13.10 -16.17 -7.36
N LEU A 320 -14.18 -15.80 -6.65
CA LEU A 320 -15.51 -16.38 -6.84
C LEU A 320 -16.07 -16.10 -8.23
N ARG A 321 -15.98 -14.85 -8.71
CA ARG A 321 -16.45 -14.48 -10.05
C ARG A 321 -15.64 -15.14 -11.17
N MET A 322 -14.37 -15.48 -10.92
CA MET A 322 -13.54 -16.25 -11.85
C MET A 322 -13.85 -17.76 -11.84
N GLY A 323 -14.69 -18.24 -10.91
CA GLY A 323 -14.98 -19.67 -10.74
C GLY A 323 -13.87 -20.45 -10.03
N GLU A 324 -12.91 -19.76 -9.43
CA GLU A 324 -11.68 -20.33 -8.84
C GLU A 324 -11.92 -20.68 -7.37
N TYR A 325 -12.86 -21.61 -7.15
CA TYR A 325 -13.41 -21.87 -5.82
C TYR A 325 -12.41 -22.50 -4.85
N GLU A 326 -11.63 -23.49 -5.31
CA GLU A 326 -10.61 -24.14 -4.48
C GLU A 326 -9.50 -23.14 -4.09
N TRP A 327 -9.05 -22.34 -5.05
CA TRP A 327 -8.09 -21.27 -4.80
C TRP A 327 -8.64 -20.27 -3.76
N THR A 328 -9.91 -19.89 -3.91
CA THR A 328 -10.57 -18.93 -3.00
C THR A 328 -10.71 -19.50 -1.59
N GLU A 329 -11.07 -20.78 -1.45
CA GLU A 329 -11.15 -21.45 -0.15
C GLU A 329 -9.78 -21.48 0.55
N ASN A 330 -8.73 -21.84 -0.19
CA ASN A 330 -7.36 -21.84 0.31
C ASN A 330 -6.90 -20.44 0.71
N PHE A 331 -7.20 -19.42 -0.10
CA PHE A 331 -6.93 -18.03 0.25
C PHE A 331 -7.59 -17.63 1.56
N ILE A 332 -8.89 -17.89 1.72
CA ILE A 332 -9.64 -17.56 2.94
C ILE A 332 -8.99 -18.21 4.16
N ASN A 333 -8.72 -19.51 4.10
CA ASN A 333 -8.19 -20.25 5.24
C ASN A 333 -6.75 -19.85 5.62
N ASN A 334 -5.90 -19.58 4.62
CA ASN A 334 -4.49 -19.28 4.85
C ASN A 334 -4.27 -17.84 5.32
N TYR A 335 -5.02 -16.87 4.79
CA TYR A 335 -4.75 -15.44 5.03
C TYR A 335 -5.66 -14.79 6.07
N ILE A 336 -6.70 -15.47 6.58
CA ILE A 336 -7.60 -14.89 7.59
C ILE A 336 -6.87 -14.43 8.86
N LYS A 337 -5.78 -15.11 9.24
CA LYS A 337 -4.99 -14.79 10.43
C LYS A 337 -4.32 -13.41 10.35
N LEU A 338 -4.23 -12.82 9.16
CA LEU A 338 -3.66 -11.50 8.94
C LEU A 338 -4.64 -10.36 9.18
N LEU A 339 -5.94 -10.65 9.33
CA LEU A 339 -6.93 -9.66 9.77
C LEU A 339 -6.85 -9.42 11.29
N PRO A 340 -7.35 -8.29 11.80
CA PRO A 340 -7.53 -8.07 13.24
C PRO A 340 -8.39 -9.16 13.90
N THR A 341 -7.97 -9.66 15.06
CA THR A 341 -8.60 -10.80 15.76
C THR A 341 -10.10 -10.62 15.95
N GLU A 342 -10.53 -9.39 16.20
CA GLU A 342 -11.91 -8.98 16.51
C GLU A 342 -12.87 -9.22 15.33
N ILE A 343 -12.36 -9.25 14.09
CA ILE A 343 -13.18 -9.41 12.89
C ILE A 343 -12.97 -10.74 12.17
N ARG A 344 -11.94 -11.52 12.53
CA ARG A 344 -11.52 -12.74 11.80
C ARG A 344 -12.66 -13.71 11.56
N GLU A 345 -13.34 -14.17 12.60
CA GLU A 345 -14.37 -15.22 12.48
C GLU A 345 -15.58 -14.73 11.68
N ASN A 346 -15.99 -13.48 11.89
CA ASN A 346 -17.08 -12.88 11.14
C ASN A 346 -16.72 -12.73 9.65
N THR A 347 -15.52 -12.22 9.35
CA THR A 347 -15.03 -12.09 7.97
C THR A 347 -14.88 -13.46 7.32
N ARG A 348 -14.34 -14.46 8.03
CA ARG A 348 -14.20 -15.84 7.54
C ARG A 348 -15.55 -16.42 7.18
N SER A 349 -16.49 -16.37 8.12
CA SER A 349 -17.81 -16.98 7.97
C SER A 349 -18.60 -16.32 6.84
N PHE A 350 -18.56 -15.00 6.74
CA PHE A 350 -19.18 -14.28 5.63
C PHE A 350 -18.57 -14.66 4.27
N ASN A 351 -17.25 -14.70 4.15
CA ASN A 351 -16.60 -15.04 2.87
C ASN A 351 -16.80 -16.53 2.49
N LEU A 352 -16.80 -17.44 3.47
CA LEU A 352 -17.16 -18.84 3.24
C LEU A 352 -18.63 -19.00 2.83
N SER A 353 -19.54 -18.18 3.35
CA SER A 353 -20.93 -18.17 2.90
C SER A 353 -21.04 -17.78 1.42
N GLN A 354 -20.25 -16.80 0.97
CA GLN A 354 -20.18 -16.44 -0.45
C GLN A 354 -19.65 -17.61 -1.28
N LEU A 355 -18.55 -18.23 -0.85
CA LEU A 355 -17.99 -19.40 -1.52
C LEU A 355 -19.01 -20.53 -1.66
N TYR A 356 -19.69 -20.89 -0.58
CA TYR A 356 -20.71 -21.94 -0.61
C TYR A 356 -21.91 -21.57 -1.48
N PHE A 357 -22.29 -20.29 -1.54
CA PHE A 357 -23.34 -19.82 -2.45
C PHE A 357 -22.93 -20.06 -3.91
N TYR A 358 -21.72 -19.65 -4.32
CA TYR A 358 -21.20 -19.88 -5.67
C TYR A 358 -21.01 -21.37 -6.00
N GLN A 359 -20.67 -22.19 -5.01
CA GLN A 359 -20.60 -23.65 -5.13
C GLN A 359 -21.99 -24.34 -5.12
N LYS A 360 -23.10 -23.58 -5.02
CA LYS A 360 -24.48 -24.08 -4.87
C LYS A 360 -24.69 -24.98 -3.64
N LYS A 361 -23.86 -24.84 -2.61
CA LYS A 361 -23.94 -25.55 -1.32
C LYS A 361 -24.86 -24.81 -0.35
N TYR A 362 -26.10 -24.57 -0.74
CA TYR A 362 -27.04 -23.67 -0.06
C TYR A 362 -27.32 -24.02 1.40
N SER A 363 -27.38 -25.31 1.77
CA SER A 363 -27.57 -25.73 3.17
C SER A 363 -26.43 -25.25 4.08
N ASN A 364 -25.19 -25.23 3.58
CA ASN A 364 -24.05 -24.71 4.33
C ASN A 364 -24.11 -23.18 4.47
N VAL A 365 -24.64 -22.48 3.46
CA VAL A 365 -24.86 -21.02 3.52
C VAL A 365 -25.85 -20.67 4.63
N ILE A 366 -26.96 -21.39 4.72
CA ILE A 366 -27.97 -21.15 5.77
C ILE A 366 -27.36 -21.38 7.16
N ARG A 367 -26.67 -22.51 7.36
CA ARG A 367 -26.03 -22.84 8.63
C ARG A 367 -25.04 -21.76 9.07
N ILE A 368 -24.11 -21.40 8.20
CA ILE A 368 -23.05 -20.45 8.57
C ILE A 368 -23.59 -19.04 8.82
N LEU A 369 -24.62 -18.59 8.09
CA LEU A 369 -25.18 -17.26 8.27
C LEU A 369 -26.07 -17.12 9.51
N GLN A 370 -26.56 -18.22 10.07
CA GLN A 370 -27.30 -18.26 11.34
C GLN A 370 -26.40 -18.16 12.57
N GLU A 371 -25.14 -18.59 12.46
CA GLU A 371 -24.18 -18.68 13.57
C GLU A 371 -23.37 -17.38 13.79
N VAL A 372 -23.47 -16.40 12.89
CA VAL A 372 -22.61 -15.20 12.89
C VAL A 372 -23.31 -13.97 13.48
N GLU A 373 -22.67 -13.34 14.47
CA GLU A 373 -23.06 -12.03 14.98
C GLU A 373 -22.42 -10.90 14.14
N TYR A 374 -23.24 -10.15 13.40
CA TYR A 374 -22.73 -9.08 12.53
C TYR A 374 -22.59 -7.76 13.28
N ASN A 375 -21.34 -7.40 13.59
CA ASN A 375 -20.99 -6.19 14.35
C ASN A 375 -21.08 -4.89 13.54
N ASP A 376 -21.04 -4.96 12.22
CA ASP A 376 -21.17 -3.80 11.34
C ASP A 376 -22.36 -3.96 10.38
N TYR A 377 -22.98 -2.83 10.04
CA TYR A 377 -24.17 -2.86 9.20
C TYR A 377 -23.87 -3.34 7.77
N ILE A 378 -22.65 -3.19 7.25
CA ILE A 378 -22.31 -3.57 5.86
C ILE A 378 -22.30 -5.10 5.74
N THR A 379 -21.63 -5.79 6.66
CA THR A 379 -21.59 -7.25 6.68
C THR A 379 -22.99 -7.82 6.91
N ASN A 380 -23.78 -7.22 7.81
CA ASN A 380 -25.17 -7.64 8.04
C ASN A 380 -26.04 -7.54 6.77
N LEU A 381 -25.94 -6.41 6.05
CA LEU A 381 -26.65 -6.21 4.78
C LEU A 381 -26.28 -7.28 3.75
N ASN A 382 -24.98 -7.57 3.60
CA ASN A 382 -24.51 -8.56 2.64
C ASN A 382 -24.91 -10.00 3.02
N ALA A 383 -24.84 -10.33 4.31
CA ALA A 383 -25.30 -11.62 4.83
C ALA A 383 -26.80 -11.84 4.57
N LYS A 384 -27.64 -10.84 4.88
CA LYS A 384 -29.08 -10.90 4.59
C LYS A 384 -29.38 -11.01 3.10
N THR A 385 -28.64 -10.31 2.25
CA THR A 385 -28.75 -10.47 0.78
C THR A 385 -28.38 -11.88 0.34
N THR A 386 -27.32 -12.47 0.89
CA THR A 386 -26.89 -13.82 0.56
C THR A 386 -27.92 -14.86 1.00
N LEU A 387 -28.44 -14.74 2.23
CA LEU A 387 -29.48 -15.62 2.75
C LEU A 387 -30.79 -15.49 1.96
N LEU A 388 -31.15 -14.28 1.54
CA LEU A 388 -32.30 -14.02 0.67
C LEU A 388 -32.16 -14.75 -0.66
N MET A 389 -31.01 -14.60 -1.34
CA MET A 389 -30.75 -15.32 -2.59
C MET A 389 -30.76 -16.82 -2.35
N THR A 390 -30.17 -17.28 -1.24
CA THR A 390 -30.12 -18.71 -0.89
C THR A 390 -31.51 -19.30 -0.72
N TYR A 391 -32.40 -18.68 0.05
CA TYR A 391 -33.76 -19.18 0.23
C TYR A 391 -34.55 -19.21 -1.07
N TYR A 392 -34.33 -18.23 -1.95
CA TYR A 392 -34.93 -18.24 -3.29
C TYR A 392 -34.44 -19.45 -4.10
N GLU A 393 -33.12 -19.67 -4.14
CA GLU A 393 -32.50 -20.75 -4.92
C GLU A 393 -32.93 -22.15 -4.45
N VAL A 394 -33.19 -22.35 -3.15
CA VAL A 394 -33.69 -23.63 -2.63
C VAL A 394 -35.22 -23.78 -2.67
N GLY A 395 -35.95 -22.72 -3.06
CA GLY A 395 -37.42 -22.74 -3.09
C GLY A 395 -38.09 -22.67 -1.70
N GLU A 396 -37.36 -22.21 -0.68
CA GLU A 396 -37.87 -22.06 0.70
C GLU A 396 -38.64 -20.73 0.85
N ILE A 397 -39.88 -20.72 0.35
CA ILE A 397 -40.69 -19.50 0.21
C ILE A 397 -41.07 -18.88 1.57
N ASP A 398 -41.48 -19.68 2.56
CA ASP A 398 -41.89 -19.16 3.87
C ASP A 398 -40.71 -18.51 4.64
N PRO A 399 -39.52 -19.15 4.75
CA PRO A 399 -38.34 -18.49 5.29
C PRO A 399 -37.95 -17.22 4.53
N LEU A 400 -38.06 -17.24 3.20
CA LEU A 400 -37.76 -16.07 2.37
C LEU A 400 -38.71 -14.89 2.67
N PHE A 401 -40.02 -15.11 2.74
CA PHE A 401 -40.98 -14.06 3.08
C PHE A 401 -40.70 -13.45 4.46
N ASN A 402 -40.43 -14.29 5.46
CA ASN A 402 -40.08 -13.83 6.82
C ASN A 402 -38.76 -13.02 6.82
N LEU A 403 -37.77 -13.46 6.03
CA LEU A 403 -36.52 -12.72 5.87
C LEU A 403 -36.76 -11.36 5.19
N LEU A 404 -37.55 -11.29 4.13
CA LEU A 404 -37.86 -10.04 3.42
C LEU A 404 -38.49 -8.99 4.36
N GLU A 405 -39.45 -9.40 5.19
CA GLU A 405 -40.10 -8.49 6.15
C GLU A 405 -39.15 -8.08 7.29
N SER A 406 -38.42 -9.02 7.90
CA SER A 406 -37.45 -8.69 8.94
C SER A 406 -36.29 -7.83 8.41
N PHE A 407 -35.85 -8.05 7.16
CA PHE A 407 -34.85 -7.24 6.49
C PHE A 407 -35.37 -5.81 6.26
N ARG A 408 -36.62 -5.65 5.81
CA ARG A 408 -37.27 -4.34 5.69
C ARG A 408 -37.33 -3.60 7.02
N VAL A 409 -37.71 -4.29 8.10
CA VAL A 409 -37.76 -3.71 9.46
C VAL A 409 -36.37 -3.28 9.93
N TYR A 410 -35.34 -4.12 9.72
CA TYR A 410 -33.95 -3.80 10.04
C TYR A 410 -33.47 -2.53 9.32
N LEU A 411 -33.70 -2.43 8.00
CA LEU A 411 -33.35 -1.24 7.21
C LEU A 411 -34.01 0.04 7.75
N ASN A 412 -35.25 -0.05 8.22
CA ASN A 412 -35.96 1.10 8.77
C ASN A 412 -35.43 1.50 10.16
N ARG A 413 -35.16 0.52 11.04
CA ARG A 413 -34.75 0.77 12.43
C ARG A 413 -33.28 1.18 12.57
N ASN A 414 -32.39 0.64 11.74
CA ASN A 414 -30.96 0.94 11.85
C ASN A 414 -30.65 2.34 11.29
N LYS A 415 -30.24 3.26 12.16
CA LYS A 415 -29.97 4.67 11.81
C LYS A 415 -28.60 4.90 11.17
N GLU A 416 -27.68 3.95 11.30
CA GLU A 416 -26.32 4.05 10.76
C GLU A 416 -26.27 3.85 9.25
N ILE A 417 -27.27 3.19 8.68
CA ILE A 417 -27.33 2.92 7.24
C ILE A 417 -27.72 4.21 6.49
N PRO A 418 -26.91 4.66 5.51
CA PRO A 418 -27.25 5.83 4.70
C PRO A 418 -28.59 5.68 3.96
N SER A 419 -29.36 6.76 3.84
CA SER A 419 -30.69 6.77 3.21
C SER A 419 -30.69 6.21 1.79
N ALA A 420 -29.70 6.62 0.97
CA ALA A 420 -29.53 6.09 -0.39
C ALA A 420 -29.31 4.57 -0.39
N ARG A 421 -28.48 4.06 0.53
CA ARG A 421 -28.23 2.62 0.65
C ARG A 421 -29.49 1.87 1.10
N LYS A 422 -30.29 2.43 2.02
CA LYS A 422 -31.59 1.85 2.40
C LYS A 422 -32.53 1.68 1.20
N ILE A 423 -32.57 2.67 0.30
CA ILE A 423 -33.39 2.61 -0.92
C ILE A 423 -32.94 1.44 -1.82
N ASN A 424 -31.62 1.28 -2.02
CA ASN A 424 -31.06 0.22 -2.85
C ASN A 424 -31.50 -1.18 -2.37
N TYR A 425 -31.38 -1.48 -1.06
CA TYR A 425 -31.80 -2.77 -0.51
C TYR A 425 -33.33 -2.93 -0.46
N LYS A 426 -34.10 -1.84 -0.30
CA LYS A 426 -35.56 -1.89 -0.46
C LYS A 426 -35.98 -2.28 -1.88
N ASN A 427 -35.22 -1.86 -2.89
CA ASN A 427 -35.47 -2.27 -4.27
C ASN A 427 -35.21 -3.78 -4.45
N LEU A 428 -34.12 -4.32 -3.90
CA LEU A 428 -33.88 -5.77 -3.89
C LEU A 428 -35.06 -6.52 -3.26
N ILE A 429 -35.47 -6.12 -2.05
CA ILE A 429 -36.61 -6.73 -1.35
C ILE A 429 -37.90 -6.65 -2.20
N LYS A 430 -38.19 -5.48 -2.79
CA LYS A 430 -39.37 -5.28 -3.66
C LYS A 430 -39.37 -6.24 -4.84
N PHE A 431 -38.26 -6.33 -5.57
CA PHE A 431 -38.19 -7.14 -6.78
C PHE A 431 -38.19 -8.64 -6.47
N THR A 432 -37.45 -9.09 -5.45
CA THR A 432 -37.53 -10.49 -5.00
C THR A 432 -38.94 -10.87 -4.57
N LYS A 433 -39.64 -10.02 -3.81
CA LYS A 433 -41.03 -10.27 -3.39
C LYS A 433 -41.99 -10.41 -4.58
N ARG A 434 -41.77 -9.63 -5.66
CA ARG A 434 -42.58 -9.73 -6.89
C ARG A 434 -42.29 -11.02 -7.65
N LEU A 435 -41.02 -11.42 -7.74
CA LEU A 435 -40.63 -12.67 -8.40
C LEU A 435 -41.27 -13.90 -7.72
N ILE A 436 -41.19 -14.00 -6.40
CA ILE A 436 -41.78 -15.15 -5.68
C ILE A 436 -43.31 -15.16 -5.66
N SER A 437 -43.94 -14.01 -5.94
CA SER A 437 -45.40 -13.90 -6.00
C SER A 437 -45.93 -13.97 -7.43
N LEU A 438 -45.05 -14.17 -8.43
CA LEU A 438 -45.42 -14.20 -9.84
C LEU A 438 -46.13 -15.51 -10.18
N PRO A 439 -47.34 -15.47 -10.75
CA PRO A 439 -47.97 -16.68 -11.28
C PRO A 439 -47.15 -17.24 -12.45
N PRO A 440 -46.90 -18.56 -12.53
CA PRO A 440 -46.05 -19.18 -13.56
C PRO A 440 -46.42 -18.85 -15.01
N SER A 441 -47.68 -18.47 -15.27
CA SER A 441 -48.20 -18.17 -16.61
C SER A 441 -48.22 -16.68 -16.98
N ASP A 442 -47.83 -15.77 -16.07
CA ASP A 442 -47.97 -14.32 -16.28
C ASP A 442 -46.70 -13.70 -16.89
N THR A 443 -46.47 -14.02 -18.16
CA THR A 443 -45.32 -13.52 -18.93
C THR A 443 -45.36 -12.00 -19.13
N LYS A 444 -46.55 -11.39 -19.14
CA LYS A 444 -46.70 -9.93 -19.24
C LYS A 444 -46.15 -9.23 -18.00
N LEU A 445 -46.49 -9.73 -16.81
CA LEU A 445 -46.00 -9.18 -15.56
C LEU A 445 -44.49 -9.41 -15.40
N LEU A 446 -43.96 -10.55 -15.88
CA LEU A 446 -42.51 -10.81 -15.91
C LEU A 446 -41.76 -9.76 -16.74
N THR A 447 -42.24 -9.43 -17.94
CA THR A 447 -41.66 -8.38 -18.79
C THR A 447 -41.66 -7.02 -18.08
N VAL A 448 -42.75 -6.65 -17.41
CA VAL A 448 -42.81 -5.41 -16.62
C VAL A 448 -41.79 -5.41 -15.47
N ILE A 449 -41.64 -6.54 -14.77
CA ILE A 449 -40.62 -6.68 -13.71
C ILE A 449 -39.22 -6.50 -14.31
N LYS A 450 -38.92 -7.13 -15.45
CA LYS A 450 -37.65 -7.01 -16.16
C LYS A 450 -37.33 -5.55 -16.51
N GLU A 451 -38.27 -4.85 -17.13
CA GLU A 451 -38.12 -3.42 -17.49
C GLU A 451 -37.89 -2.53 -16.27
N GLU A 452 -38.60 -2.77 -15.16
CA GLU A 452 -38.39 -2.04 -13.91
C GLU A 452 -37.02 -2.33 -13.28
N VAL A 453 -36.55 -3.59 -13.28
CA VAL A 453 -35.22 -3.95 -12.77
C VAL A 453 -34.12 -3.34 -13.64
N VAL A 454 -34.33 -3.29 -14.95
CA VAL A 454 -33.37 -2.70 -15.88
C VAL A 454 -33.26 -1.18 -15.68
N SER A 455 -34.39 -0.49 -15.51
CA SER A 455 -34.46 0.97 -15.37
C SER A 455 -34.14 1.49 -13.96
N THR A 456 -34.30 0.66 -12.93
CA THR A 456 -34.00 1.04 -11.54
C THR A 456 -32.48 1.09 -11.31
N LYS A 457 -31.97 2.27 -10.96
CA LYS A 457 -30.56 2.46 -10.62
C LYS A 457 -30.23 1.81 -9.27
N ASN A 458 -29.06 1.19 -9.18
CA ASN A 458 -28.43 0.68 -7.95
C ASN A 458 -29.28 -0.34 -7.16
N ILE A 459 -29.39 -1.57 -7.68
CA ILE A 459 -29.95 -2.71 -6.95
C ILE A 459 -28.80 -3.64 -6.53
N PRO A 460 -28.65 -3.96 -5.22
CA PRO A 460 -27.70 -5.00 -4.80
C PRO A 460 -28.03 -6.33 -5.48
N SER A 461 -27.03 -7.03 -5.98
CA SER A 461 -27.19 -8.30 -6.72
C SER A 461 -28.16 -8.20 -7.91
N ARG A 462 -28.12 -7.09 -8.66
CA ARG A 462 -28.93 -6.90 -9.88
C ARG A 462 -28.74 -8.02 -10.89
N ASP A 463 -27.50 -8.48 -11.08
CA ASP A 463 -27.17 -9.54 -12.05
C ASP A 463 -27.88 -10.84 -11.70
N TRP A 464 -27.95 -11.20 -10.41
CA TRP A 464 -28.72 -12.36 -9.93
C TRP A 464 -30.22 -12.20 -10.17
N LEU A 465 -30.80 -11.02 -9.94
CA LEU A 465 -32.22 -10.77 -10.25
C LEU A 465 -32.51 -10.95 -11.75
N LEU A 466 -31.62 -10.44 -12.61
CA LEU A 466 -31.76 -10.59 -14.06
C LEU A 466 -31.60 -12.04 -14.50
N GLU A 467 -30.67 -12.79 -13.90
CA GLU A 467 -30.53 -14.23 -14.09
C GLU A 467 -31.83 -14.96 -13.73
N LYS A 468 -32.40 -14.70 -12.55
CA LYS A 468 -33.67 -15.35 -12.13
C LYS A 468 -34.85 -14.96 -13.01
N ILE A 469 -34.89 -13.73 -13.50
CA ILE A 469 -35.90 -13.31 -14.49
C ILE A 469 -35.75 -14.13 -15.77
N SER A 470 -34.54 -14.29 -16.28
CA SER A 470 -34.29 -15.06 -17.50
C SER A 470 -34.50 -16.57 -17.35
N GLU A 471 -34.42 -17.12 -16.14
CA GLU A 471 -34.83 -18.51 -15.87
C GLU A 471 -36.36 -18.71 -15.89
N LEU A 472 -37.13 -17.63 -15.72
CA LEU A 472 -38.60 -17.63 -15.76
C LEU A 472 -39.17 -17.25 -17.14
N GLU A 473 -38.32 -16.80 -18.06
CA GLU A 473 -38.65 -16.55 -19.49
C GLU A 473 -38.68 -17.87 -20.26
#